data_AF-A0A662KL02-F1
#
_entry.id   AF-A0A662KL02-F1
#
_cell.length_a   1.000
_cell.length_b   1.000
_cell.length_c   1.000
_cell.angle_alpha   90.00
_cell.angle_beta   90.00
_cell.angle_gamma   90.00
#
_symmetry.space_group_name_H-M   'P 1'
#
loop_
_entity.id
_entity.type
_entity.pdbx_description
1 polymer ?
#
loop_
_entity_poly.entity_id
_entity_poly.type
_entity_poly.pdbx_seq_one_letter_code
_entity_poly.pdbx_strand_id
1 'polypeptide(L)'
;MKRMVAIIVIILLLMPLNQSKEAFKSKSLPSKEDVFGFILALQKRMEKLKFNKDANLIEEIIVETGKIDYATNDSNPLKDAIKEFYEAEGIEYDEDELNAFLDEATKVFTTKQCYAIALLLFSYSHVLEATSRREEIENVIELYQNVRKTSYLLDNCSLNESVADKYNAIIFGSIENSMYNEYKFIIDFGGNDFYMHNNNSFLLDLKGEDEYKSNLSYGINLIFDLAGNDSYNDFPYVINSINFLFDLKGNDEYYGRVASSYENGMAILIDIEGNDIYEGENFTQGYSEGGVSLLMDIRGDDIYKASSYCQASGEKGGIACVADFYGNDAFFAKDYAQAYANGLEHRSAVIFLNLAGNDYYDAENFCQGYGEQLGVAIFCDFIGDDVYYAKQFSQASSSFMGVAALLDVDGRNKFYSGLFSQGNKKWGGYSFFLNKDFEDIYGVIDFISSLNINLWDLLSNFL
;
A
#
# COMPACT_ATOMS: atom_id res chain seq x y z
N MET A 1 12.30 21.53 -0.42
CA MET A 1 13.43 20.68 -0.85
C MET A 1 13.96 19.75 0.25
N LYS A 2 14.30 20.18 1.48
CA LYS A 2 14.50 19.24 2.63
C LYS A 2 13.27 18.44 3.07
N ARG A 3 12.11 18.76 2.48
CA ARG A 3 10.82 18.16 2.81
C ARG A 3 10.54 16.89 2.03
N MET A 4 11.31 16.53 0.99
CA MET A 4 10.87 15.56 -0.01
C MET A 4 11.39 14.12 0.17
N VAL A 5 12.68 13.94 0.48
CA VAL A 5 13.15 12.67 1.06
C VAL A 5 12.48 12.44 2.41
N ALA A 6 12.28 13.52 3.17
CA ALA A 6 11.41 13.50 4.33
C ALA A 6 9.94 13.23 3.98
N ILE A 7 9.42 13.46 2.77
CA ILE A 7 8.03 13.11 2.38
C ILE A 7 7.96 11.66 1.96
N ILE A 8 8.95 11.09 1.27
CA ILE A 8 9.01 9.65 1.01
C ILE A 8 9.17 8.92 2.34
N VAL A 9 10.08 9.37 3.19
CA VAL A 9 10.24 8.87 4.56
C VAL A 9 9.00 9.20 5.44
N ILE A 10 8.31 10.34 5.27
CA ILE A 10 7.07 10.69 6.01
C ILE A 10 5.89 9.85 5.52
N ILE A 11 5.76 9.57 4.23
CA ILE A 11 4.74 8.70 3.63
C ILE A 11 4.99 7.26 4.08
N LEU A 12 6.26 6.81 4.10
CA LEU A 12 6.71 5.58 4.76
C LEU A 12 6.59 5.64 6.32
N LEU A 13 6.31 6.82 6.91
CA LEU A 13 6.17 7.06 8.36
C LEU A 13 4.79 7.56 8.79
N LEU A 14 3.76 7.49 7.94
CA LEU A 14 2.42 8.00 8.24
C LEU A 14 1.63 7.14 9.23
N MET A 15 2.30 6.45 10.15
CA MET A 15 1.79 6.38 11.51
C MET A 15 1.92 7.78 12.16
N PRO A 16 0.87 8.37 12.73
CA PRO A 16 0.80 9.79 13.08
C PRO A 16 1.96 10.26 13.97
N LEU A 17 2.96 10.95 13.42
CA LEU A 17 3.97 11.65 14.20
C LEU A 17 3.44 13.06 14.48
N ASN A 18 2.76 13.20 15.62
CA ASN A 18 2.55 14.50 16.28
C ASN A 18 3.90 15.04 16.81
N GLN A 19 4.88 15.23 15.93
CA GLN A 19 6.11 15.93 16.26
C GLN A 19 6.24 17.18 15.39
N SER A 20 6.25 18.29 16.12
CA SER A 20 6.27 19.67 15.71
C SER A 20 7.15 19.98 14.49
N LYS A 21 6.67 20.93 13.66
CA LYS A 21 7.35 21.61 12.55
C LYS A 21 8.78 22.16 12.84
N GLU A 22 9.32 21.99 14.06
CA GLU A 22 10.62 22.51 14.49
C GLU A 22 11.82 21.57 14.27
N ALA A 23 11.62 20.26 14.06
CA ALA A 23 12.72 19.31 13.81
C ALA A 23 13.49 19.58 12.49
N PHE A 24 12.88 20.31 11.56
CA PHE A 24 13.42 20.57 10.21
C PHE A 24 14.48 21.69 10.12
N LYS A 25 15.00 22.18 11.24
CA LYS A 25 16.09 23.18 11.27
C LYS A 25 17.49 22.58 11.23
N SER A 26 17.64 21.26 11.35
CA SER A 26 18.95 20.60 11.22
C SER A 26 19.53 20.76 9.80
N LYS A 27 20.81 21.13 9.72
CA LYS A 27 21.61 21.13 8.48
C LYS A 27 22.36 19.81 8.24
N SER A 28 22.40 18.91 9.22
CA SER A 28 23.05 17.60 9.09
C SER A 28 22.03 16.54 8.70
N LEU A 29 22.43 15.66 7.78
CA LEU A 29 21.73 14.42 7.45
C LEU A 29 21.80 13.44 8.63
N PRO A 30 20.91 12.44 8.71
CA PRO A 30 20.93 11.44 9.77
C PRO A 30 22.28 10.70 9.83
N SER A 31 22.77 10.44 11.03
CA SER A 31 23.88 9.51 11.27
C SER A 31 23.42 8.05 11.14
N LYS A 32 24.37 7.11 11.09
CA LYS A 32 24.07 5.67 11.16
C LYS A 32 23.23 5.36 12.41
N GLU A 33 23.62 5.87 13.56
CA GLU A 33 22.91 5.67 14.83
C GLU A 33 21.47 6.23 14.80
N ASP A 34 21.23 7.33 14.07
CA ASP A 34 19.88 7.87 13.88
C ASP A 34 19.00 6.92 13.04
N VAL A 35 19.56 6.30 11.98
CA VAL A 35 18.85 5.30 11.15
C VAL A 35 18.55 4.04 11.96
N PHE A 36 19.51 3.51 12.72
CA PHE A 36 19.27 2.38 13.62
C PHE A 36 18.20 2.71 14.67
N GLY A 37 18.31 3.88 15.32
CA GLY A 37 17.32 4.32 16.31
C GLY A 37 15.93 4.47 15.72
N PHE A 38 15.85 4.92 14.46
CA PHE A 38 14.62 5.00 13.70
C PHE A 38 14.00 3.62 13.44
N ILE A 39 14.77 2.68 12.87
CA ILE A 39 14.32 1.32 12.57
C ILE A 39 13.86 0.62 13.86
N LEU A 40 14.59 0.74 14.98
CA LEU A 40 14.15 0.18 16.26
C LEU A 40 12.87 0.85 16.81
N ALA A 41 12.73 2.16 16.63
CA ALA A 41 11.54 2.89 17.07
C ALA A 41 10.29 2.53 16.24
N LEU A 42 10.48 2.32 14.93
CA LEU A 42 9.45 1.86 14.01
C LEU A 42 8.98 0.46 14.43
N GLN A 43 9.88 -0.51 14.60
CA GLN A 43 9.54 -1.88 15.02
C GLN A 43 8.67 -1.88 16.29
N LYS A 44 9.11 -1.14 17.31
CA LYS A 44 8.38 -1.00 18.58
C LYS A 44 7.02 -0.32 18.44
N ARG A 45 6.87 0.57 17.46
CA ARG A 45 5.60 1.22 17.16
C ARG A 45 4.65 0.25 16.47
N MET A 46 5.19 -0.63 15.64
CA MET A 46 4.44 -1.63 14.88
C MET A 46 4.01 -2.81 15.75
N GLU A 47 4.84 -3.26 16.70
CA GLU A 47 4.43 -4.18 17.77
C GLU A 47 3.24 -3.67 18.60
N LYS A 48 3.03 -2.35 18.62
CA LYS A 48 1.91 -1.69 19.30
C LYS A 48 0.81 -1.25 18.35
N LEU A 49 0.97 -1.47 17.05
CA LEU A 49 -0.05 -1.20 16.07
C LEU A 49 -1.18 -2.16 16.37
N LYS A 50 -2.24 -1.59 16.92
CA LYS A 50 -3.52 -2.25 17.09
C LYS A 50 -4.48 -1.56 16.13
N PHE A 51 -5.31 -2.34 15.45
CA PHE A 51 -6.49 -1.84 14.74
C PHE A 51 -7.61 -1.42 15.71
N ASN A 52 -7.22 -0.77 16.80
CA ASN A 52 -8.15 -0.25 17.79
C ASN A 52 -7.60 1.06 18.36
N LYS A 53 -8.37 2.12 18.13
CA LYS A 53 -8.28 3.35 18.90
C LYS A 53 -9.64 3.62 19.53
N ASP A 54 -9.71 3.60 20.86
CA ASP A 54 -10.90 4.04 21.60
C ASP A 54 -11.25 5.47 21.16
N ALA A 55 -12.31 5.60 20.36
CA ALA A 55 -12.79 6.86 19.82
C ALA A 55 -14.27 7.06 20.20
N ASN A 56 -14.67 8.33 20.38
CA ASN A 56 -16.07 8.66 20.55
C ASN A 56 -16.74 8.70 19.17
N LEU A 57 -17.36 7.59 18.76
CA LEU A 57 -17.92 7.45 17.41
C LEU A 57 -18.94 8.54 17.04
N ILE A 58 -19.69 9.08 18.01
CA ILE A 58 -20.61 10.19 17.73
C ILE A 58 -19.83 11.45 17.35
N GLU A 59 -18.74 11.76 18.08
CA GLU A 59 -17.89 12.90 17.74
C GLU A 59 -17.22 12.70 16.37
N GLU A 60 -16.76 11.49 16.06
CA GLU A 60 -16.18 11.17 14.76
C GLU A 60 -17.21 11.34 13.63
N ILE A 61 -18.44 10.85 13.79
CA ILE A 61 -19.54 11.06 12.82
C ILE A 61 -19.87 12.55 12.66
N ILE A 62 -19.88 13.33 13.74
CA ILE A 62 -20.11 14.78 13.66
C ILE A 62 -18.96 15.48 12.92
N VAL A 63 -17.72 15.06 13.15
CA VAL A 63 -16.55 15.60 12.42
C VAL A 63 -16.65 15.26 10.95
N GLU A 64 -16.97 14.01 10.62
CA GLU A 64 -17.12 13.49 9.27
C GLU A 64 -18.23 14.24 8.50
N THR A 65 -19.42 14.36 9.10
CA THR A 65 -20.62 14.86 8.41
C THR A 65 -20.91 16.34 8.62
N GLY A 66 -20.31 16.97 9.64
CA GLY A 66 -20.66 18.31 10.12
C GLY A 66 -22.03 18.42 10.80
N LYS A 67 -22.80 17.33 10.95
CA LYS A 67 -24.18 17.31 11.45
C LYS A 67 -24.20 17.19 12.98
N ILE A 68 -24.18 18.34 13.68
CA ILE A 68 -24.16 18.42 15.16
C ILE A 68 -25.38 17.73 15.82
N ASP A 69 -26.49 17.61 15.10
CA ASP A 69 -27.72 17.00 15.60
C ASP A 69 -27.55 15.52 15.99
N TYR A 70 -26.49 14.84 15.49
CA TYR A 70 -26.11 13.49 15.95
C TYR A 70 -25.66 13.42 17.42
N ALA A 71 -25.32 14.56 18.04
CA ALA A 71 -25.10 14.64 19.48
C ALA A 71 -26.41 14.52 20.29
N THR A 72 -27.57 14.57 19.62
CA THR A 72 -28.90 14.49 20.24
C THR A 72 -29.57 13.15 19.94
N ASN A 73 -30.44 12.68 20.85
CA ASN A 73 -31.01 11.33 20.81
C ASN A 73 -32.08 11.09 19.71
N ASP A 74 -32.44 12.10 18.91
CA ASP A 74 -33.55 11.99 17.94
C ASP A 74 -33.09 11.65 16.50
N SER A 75 -31.80 11.38 16.30
CA SER A 75 -31.20 11.15 14.99
C SER A 75 -30.84 9.67 14.77
N ASN A 76 -30.87 9.21 13.52
CA ASN A 76 -30.45 7.85 13.14
C ASN A 76 -29.30 7.93 12.11
N PRO A 77 -28.03 8.04 12.58
CA PRO A 77 -26.88 8.15 11.71
C PRO A 77 -26.77 7.02 10.68
N LEU A 78 -27.15 5.79 11.05
CA LEU A 78 -27.06 4.64 10.13
C LEU A 78 -28.04 4.79 8.96
N LYS A 79 -29.27 5.25 9.23
CA LYS A 79 -30.23 5.53 8.17
C LYS A 79 -29.69 6.58 7.20
N ASP A 80 -29.15 7.67 7.72
CA ASP A 80 -28.62 8.75 6.90
C ASP A 80 -27.38 8.32 6.10
N ALA A 81 -26.50 7.52 6.70
CA ALA A 81 -25.29 7.00 6.04
C ALA A 81 -25.63 6.08 4.87
N ILE A 82 -26.61 5.18 5.04
CA ILE A 82 -27.07 4.29 3.95
C ILE A 82 -27.65 5.12 2.79
N LYS A 83 -28.42 6.17 3.09
CA LYS A 83 -28.97 7.05 2.06
C LYS A 83 -27.89 7.78 1.28
N GLU A 84 -26.93 8.36 2.00
CA GLU A 84 -25.79 9.06 1.41
C GLU A 84 -24.96 8.12 0.53
N PHE A 85 -24.76 6.88 0.98
CA PHE A 85 -24.12 5.83 0.20
C PHE A 85 -24.89 5.47 -1.07
N TYR A 86 -26.21 5.28 -0.99
CA TYR A 86 -27.03 5.02 -2.17
C TYR A 86 -26.99 6.19 -3.15
N GLU A 87 -26.99 7.43 -2.67
CA GLU A 87 -26.86 8.62 -3.51
C GLU A 87 -25.49 8.67 -4.20
N ALA A 88 -24.40 8.41 -3.48
CA ALA A 88 -23.04 8.37 -4.02
C ALA A 88 -22.83 7.28 -5.08
N GLU A 89 -23.43 6.09 -4.87
CA GLU A 89 -23.41 4.99 -5.86
C GLU A 89 -24.45 5.15 -6.98
N GLY A 90 -25.34 6.14 -6.91
CA GLY A 90 -26.41 6.35 -7.88
C GLY A 90 -27.50 5.28 -7.86
N ILE A 91 -27.76 4.67 -6.70
CA ILE A 91 -28.79 3.65 -6.48
C ILE A 91 -30.13 4.33 -6.20
N GLU A 92 -31.12 4.11 -7.07
CA GLU A 92 -32.51 4.48 -6.81
C GLU A 92 -33.13 3.50 -5.79
N TYR A 93 -33.47 4.00 -4.60
CA TYR A 93 -33.98 3.17 -3.50
C TYR A 93 -35.43 3.49 -3.09
N ASP A 94 -36.08 2.50 -2.52
CA ASP A 94 -37.41 2.59 -1.90
C ASP A 94 -37.27 2.75 -0.38
N GLU A 95 -38.04 3.68 0.20
CA GLU A 95 -37.95 3.97 1.64
C GLU A 95 -38.45 2.83 2.51
N ASP A 96 -39.44 2.04 2.06
CA ASP A 96 -39.95 0.91 2.84
C ASP A 96 -38.92 -0.23 2.87
N GLU A 97 -38.25 -0.52 1.75
CA GLU A 97 -37.14 -1.48 1.67
C GLU A 97 -35.93 -1.04 2.52
N LEU A 98 -35.57 0.26 2.49
CA LEU A 98 -34.54 0.83 3.37
C LEU A 98 -34.90 0.64 4.86
N ASN A 99 -36.14 0.96 5.23
CA ASN A 99 -36.59 0.82 6.62
C ASN A 99 -36.61 -0.66 7.05
N ALA A 100 -36.97 -1.59 6.17
CA ALA A 100 -36.93 -3.02 6.44
C ALA A 100 -35.51 -3.52 6.72
N PHE A 101 -34.53 -3.10 5.90
CA PHE A 101 -33.12 -3.42 6.11
C PHE A 101 -32.58 -2.82 7.42
N LEU A 102 -32.93 -1.57 7.73
CA LEU A 102 -32.57 -0.93 9.01
C LEU A 102 -33.14 -1.67 10.23
N ASP A 103 -34.39 -2.13 10.14
CA ASP A 103 -35.03 -2.92 11.20
C ASP A 103 -34.35 -4.29 11.38
N GLU A 104 -33.71 -4.83 10.34
CA GLU A 104 -32.93 -6.06 10.43
C GLU A 104 -31.56 -5.79 11.06
N ALA A 105 -30.82 -4.80 10.55
CA ALA A 105 -29.53 -4.39 11.07
C ALA A 105 -29.59 -4.03 12.57
N THR A 106 -30.60 -3.28 12.99
CA THR A 106 -30.76 -2.85 14.40
C THR A 106 -31.19 -3.98 15.35
N LYS A 107 -31.63 -5.13 14.84
CA LYS A 107 -31.88 -6.33 15.67
C LYS A 107 -30.60 -7.09 15.97
N VAL A 108 -29.64 -7.07 15.05
CA VAL A 108 -28.40 -7.84 15.15
C VAL A 108 -27.24 -7.02 15.73
N PHE A 109 -27.22 -5.71 15.50
CA PHE A 109 -26.17 -4.81 15.97
C PHE A 109 -26.59 -3.96 17.16
N THR A 110 -25.65 -3.75 18.08
CA THR A 110 -25.78 -2.74 19.14
C THR A 110 -25.71 -1.33 18.55
N THR A 111 -26.20 -0.33 19.29
CA THR A 111 -26.13 1.08 18.87
C THR A 111 -24.72 1.54 18.52
N LYS A 112 -23.70 1.09 19.27
CA LYS A 112 -22.30 1.44 18.99
C LYS A 112 -21.79 0.81 17.69
N GLN A 113 -22.18 -0.43 17.40
CA GLN A 113 -21.86 -1.10 16.14
C GLN A 113 -22.58 -0.44 14.96
N CYS A 114 -23.84 -0.03 15.13
CA CYS A 114 -24.52 0.79 14.12
C CYS A 114 -23.80 2.12 13.85
N TYR A 115 -23.27 2.79 14.87
CA TYR A 115 -22.45 4.00 14.67
C TYR A 115 -21.14 3.70 13.97
N ALA A 116 -20.49 2.57 14.28
CA ALA A 116 -19.28 2.15 13.59
C ALA A 116 -19.55 1.93 12.09
N ILE A 117 -20.61 1.19 11.75
CA ILE A 117 -21.04 0.96 10.37
C ILE A 117 -21.40 2.28 9.68
N ALA A 118 -22.15 3.16 10.37
CA ALA A 118 -22.53 4.46 9.82
C ALA A 118 -21.29 5.33 9.48
N LEU A 119 -20.28 5.36 10.37
CA LEU A 119 -19.05 6.11 10.14
C LEU A 119 -18.31 5.58 8.89
N LEU A 120 -18.23 4.25 8.72
CA LEU A 120 -17.60 3.65 7.55
C LEU A 120 -18.36 3.95 6.25
N LEU A 121 -19.70 3.88 6.29
CA LEU A 121 -20.54 4.24 5.15
C LEU A 121 -20.37 5.71 4.75
N PHE A 122 -20.43 6.65 5.71
CA PHE A 122 -20.20 8.07 5.42
C PHE A 122 -18.82 8.32 4.79
N SER A 123 -17.76 7.79 5.40
CA SER A 123 -16.41 7.97 4.88
C SER A 123 -16.23 7.36 3.50
N TYR A 124 -16.84 6.20 3.23
CA TYR A 124 -16.78 5.61 1.89
C TYR A 124 -17.60 6.40 0.87
N SER A 125 -18.77 6.94 1.24
CA SER A 125 -19.54 7.86 0.39
C SER A 125 -18.70 9.08 -0.01
N HIS A 126 -17.98 9.69 0.94
CA HIS A 126 -17.07 10.81 0.64
C HIS A 126 -15.94 10.42 -0.31
N VAL A 127 -15.42 9.18 -0.23
CA VAL A 127 -14.44 8.67 -1.21
C VAL A 127 -15.05 8.64 -2.61
N LEU A 128 -16.29 8.17 -2.75
CA LEU A 128 -16.99 8.06 -4.03
C LEU A 128 -17.39 9.42 -4.63
N GLU A 129 -17.72 10.40 -3.78
CA GLU A 129 -18.13 11.75 -4.20
C GLU A 129 -16.96 12.68 -4.49
N ALA A 130 -15.73 12.26 -4.20
CA ALA A 130 -14.53 13.05 -4.41
C ALA A 130 -14.43 13.55 -5.86
N THR A 131 -14.07 14.82 -6.01
CA THR A 131 -14.07 15.53 -7.31
C THR A 131 -12.68 15.61 -7.94
N SER A 132 -11.65 15.14 -7.24
CA SER A 132 -10.26 15.13 -7.67
C SER A 132 -9.49 13.97 -7.06
N ARG A 133 -8.44 13.48 -7.74
CA ARG A 133 -7.60 12.39 -7.24
C ARG A 133 -6.96 12.70 -5.89
N ARG A 134 -6.64 13.97 -5.65
CA ARG A 134 -6.18 14.43 -4.34
C ARG A 134 -7.21 14.20 -3.23
N GLU A 135 -8.45 14.60 -3.47
CA GLU A 135 -9.56 14.43 -2.52
C GLU A 135 -9.86 12.95 -2.30
N GLU A 136 -9.82 12.13 -3.37
CA GLU A 136 -9.93 10.67 -3.27
C GLU A 136 -8.90 10.09 -2.28
N ILE A 137 -7.62 10.49 -2.40
CA ILE A 137 -6.56 10.02 -1.51
C ILE A 137 -6.72 10.53 -0.08
N GLU A 138 -7.08 11.80 0.10
CA GLU A 138 -7.32 12.37 1.43
C GLU A 138 -8.46 11.62 2.14
N ASN A 139 -9.55 11.32 1.43
CA ASN A 139 -10.71 10.60 1.94
C ASN A 139 -10.41 9.10 2.19
N VAL A 140 -9.59 8.44 1.35
CA VAL A 140 -9.14 7.06 1.60
C VAL A 140 -8.30 6.97 2.87
N ILE A 141 -7.42 7.95 3.12
CA ILE A 141 -6.63 8.02 4.36
C ILE A 141 -7.54 8.20 5.58
N GLU A 142 -8.56 9.06 5.48
CA GLU A 142 -9.54 9.26 6.55
C GLU A 142 -10.37 7.99 6.82
N LEU A 143 -10.87 7.34 5.78
CA LEU A 143 -11.57 6.06 5.87
C LEU A 143 -10.70 4.99 6.53
N TYR A 144 -9.42 4.85 6.15
CA TYR A 144 -8.48 3.95 6.85
C TYR A 144 -8.37 4.26 8.35
N GLN A 145 -8.32 5.54 8.75
CA GLN A 145 -8.33 5.88 10.18
C GLN A 145 -9.67 5.50 10.84
N ASN A 146 -10.78 5.62 10.14
CA ASN A 146 -12.09 5.25 10.64
C ASN A 146 -12.25 3.74 10.76
N VAL A 147 -11.74 2.93 9.83
CA VAL A 147 -11.60 1.46 9.97
C VAL A 147 -10.87 1.15 11.27
N ARG A 148 -9.70 1.76 11.52
CA ARG A 148 -8.94 1.53 12.76
C ARG A 148 -9.67 1.93 14.06
N LYS A 149 -10.62 2.87 13.98
CA LYS A 149 -11.46 3.29 15.12
C LYS A 149 -12.66 2.37 15.32
N THR A 150 -13.09 1.64 14.29
CA THR A 150 -14.32 0.84 14.30
C THR A 150 -14.09 -0.67 14.38
N SER A 151 -13.00 -1.18 13.80
CA SER A 151 -12.74 -2.62 13.66
C SER A 151 -12.89 -3.40 14.96
N TYR A 152 -12.41 -2.89 16.11
CA TYR A 152 -12.54 -3.61 17.38
C TYR A 152 -13.98 -3.81 17.87
N LEU A 153 -14.91 -2.92 17.52
CA LEU A 153 -16.33 -3.07 17.87
C LEU A 153 -17.01 -4.11 16.98
N LEU A 154 -16.57 -4.14 15.72
CA LEU A 154 -17.08 -5.04 14.69
C LEU A 154 -16.49 -6.44 14.83
N ASP A 155 -15.24 -6.58 15.25
CA ASP A 155 -14.55 -7.85 15.54
C ASP A 155 -15.24 -8.67 16.65
N ASN A 156 -16.02 -8.00 17.51
CA ASN A 156 -16.85 -8.66 18.55
C ASN A 156 -18.25 -9.06 18.04
N CYS A 157 -18.58 -8.81 16.78
CA CYS A 157 -19.80 -9.27 16.14
C CYS A 157 -19.64 -10.71 15.61
N SER A 158 -20.76 -11.39 15.47
CA SER A 158 -20.87 -12.65 14.75
C SER A 158 -22.31 -12.80 14.27
N LEU A 159 -22.52 -13.09 13.00
CA LEU A 159 -23.84 -13.36 12.44
C LEU A 159 -23.91 -14.83 11.99
N ASN A 160 -25.02 -15.51 12.25
CA ASN A 160 -25.20 -16.89 11.78
C ASN A 160 -25.66 -16.96 10.32
N GLU A 161 -26.26 -15.88 9.81
CA GLU A 161 -26.73 -15.75 8.44
C GLU A 161 -26.41 -14.32 7.99
N SER A 162 -25.95 -14.18 6.74
CA SER A 162 -25.61 -12.87 6.19
C SER A 162 -26.87 -12.03 5.99
N VAL A 163 -26.75 -10.74 6.24
CA VAL A 163 -27.84 -9.77 6.07
C VAL A 163 -27.47 -8.84 4.92
N ALA A 164 -28.27 -8.83 3.86
CA ALA A 164 -28.04 -7.96 2.70
C ALA A 164 -29.25 -7.05 2.48
N ASP A 165 -28.98 -5.87 1.94
CA ASP A 165 -30.04 -4.97 1.51
C ASP A 165 -30.75 -5.50 0.24
N LYS A 166 -31.85 -4.85 -0.13
CA LYS A 166 -32.65 -5.25 -1.29
C LYS A 166 -31.86 -5.24 -2.61
N TYR A 167 -30.85 -4.38 -2.72
CA TYR A 167 -30.08 -4.14 -3.93
C TYR A 167 -28.78 -4.94 -3.99
N ASN A 168 -28.46 -5.69 -2.93
CA ASN A 168 -27.20 -6.41 -2.75
C ASN A 168 -25.97 -5.48 -2.85
N ALA A 169 -26.16 -4.21 -2.46
CA ALA A 169 -25.13 -3.19 -2.42
C ALA A 169 -24.43 -3.19 -1.05
N ILE A 170 -25.18 -3.34 0.04
CA ILE A 170 -24.66 -3.41 1.41
C ILE A 170 -24.87 -4.81 1.95
N ILE A 171 -23.78 -5.46 2.35
CA ILE A 171 -23.80 -6.81 2.91
C ILE A 171 -23.12 -6.82 4.27
N PHE A 172 -23.77 -7.44 5.24
CA PHE A 172 -23.20 -7.83 6.51
C PHE A 172 -23.02 -9.35 6.48
N GLY A 173 -21.77 -9.78 6.35
CA GLY A 173 -21.38 -11.17 6.19
C GLY A 173 -21.66 -12.02 7.43
N SER A 174 -21.45 -13.33 7.35
CA SER A 174 -21.79 -14.23 8.47
C SER A 174 -20.55 -14.79 9.14
N ILE A 175 -20.63 -15.99 9.70
CA ILE A 175 -19.46 -16.79 10.10
C ILE A 175 -19.36 -18.06 9.23
N GLU A 176 -20.25 -18.18 8.24
CA GLU A 176 -20.37 -19.32 7.34
C GLU A 176 -19.78 -18.98 5.97
N ASN A 177 -19.13 -19.97 5.39
CA ASN A 177 -18.45 -19.82 4.11
C ASN A 177 -19.41 -19.37 2.99
N SER A 178 -19.02 -18.28 2.32
CA SER A 178 -19.83 -17.55 1.36
C SER A 178 -19.03 -17.20 0.10
N MET A 179 -19.76 -16.87 -0.96
CA MET A 179 -19.18 -16.43 -2.23
C MET A 179 -19.78 -15.10 -2.62
N TYR A 180 -18.98 -14.05 -2.59
CA TYR A 180 -19.40 -12.69 -2.88
C TYR A 180 -18.93 -12.28 -4.28
N ASN A 181 -19.86 -12.30 -5.23
CA ASN A 181 -19.57 -11.99 -6.63
C ASN A 181 -19.98 -10.58 -7.06
N GLU A 182 -20.96 -9.97 -6.39
CA GLU A 182 -21.50 -8.65 -6.70
C GLU A 182 -21.80 -7.94 -5.37
N TYR A 183 -21.02 -6.93 -5.02
CA TYR A 183 -21.23 -6.11 -3.82
C TYR A 183 -20.57 -4.74 -3.99
N LYS A 184 -20.98 -3.78 -3.18
CA LYS A 184 -20.43 -2.42 -3.15
C LYS A 184 -19.83 -2.06 -1.80
N PHE A 185 -20.44 -2.53 -0.73
CA PHE A 185 -19.98 -2.35 0.64
C PHE A 185 -20.25 -3.63 1.42
N ILE A 186 -19.21 -4.27 1.93
CA ILE A 186 -19.31 -5.45 2.77
C ILE A 186 -18.49 -5.30 4.04
N ILE A 187 -19.07 -5.74 5.14
CA ILE A 187 -18.35 -6.02 6.39
C ILE A 187 -18.61 -7.49 6.68
N ASP A 188 -17.58 -8.32 6.54
CA ASP A 188 -17.65 -9.75 6.86
C ASP A 188 -17.13 -9.98 8.29
N PHE A 189 -17.73 -10.93 9.01
CA PHE A 189 -17.42 -11.18 10.42
C PHE A 189 -16.72 -12.53 10.64
N GLY A 190 -16.54 -13.33 9.60
CA GLY A 190 -15.98 -14.66 9.67
C GLY A 190 -16.39 -15.53 8.49
N GLY A 191 -15.55 -16.52 8.21
CA GLY A 191 -15.83 -17.51 7.17
C GLY A 191 -14.52 -17.95 6.57
N ASN A 192 -14.59 -18.84 5.60
CA ASN A 192 -13.51 -19.00 4.63
C ASN A 192 -14.19 -18.79 3.28
N ASP A 193 -14.15 -17.55 2.85
CA ASP A 193 -15.00 -16.95 1.85
C ASP A 193 -14.23 -16.73 0.56
N PHE A 194 -15.00 -16.49 -0.50
CA PHE A 194 -14.46 -16.13 -1.79
C PHE A 194 -14.99 -14.77 -2.21
N TYR A 195 -14.07 -13.83 -2.43
CA TYR A 195 -14.38 -12.47 -2.86
C TYR A 195 -13.93 -12.24 -4.30
N MET A 196 -14.91 -11.97 -5.17
CA MET A 196 -14.63 -11.45 -6.50
C MET A 196 -14.68 -9.93 -6.50
N HIS A 197 -13.57 -9.32 -6.90
CA HIS A 197 -13.42 -7.88 -6.94
C HIS A 197 -14.39 -7.19 -7.90
N ASN A 198 -14.97 -6.06 -7.48
CA ASN A 198 -16.00 -5.32 -8.22
C ASN A 198 -15.60 -3.87 -8.50
N ASN A 199 -16.45 -3.14 -9.24
CA ASN A 199 -16.28 -1.69 -9.48
C ASN A 199 -16.84 -0.91 -8.31
N ASN A 200 -16.08 0.06 -7.78
CA ASN A 200 -16.41 0.80 -6.56
C ASN A 200 -16.79 -0.15 -5.41
N SER A 201 -15.81 -0.82 -4.82
CA SER A 201 -16.05 -1.77 -3.73
C SER A 201 -15.30 -1.40 -2.46
N PHE A 202 -15.99 -1.53 -1.33
CA PHE A 202 -15.42 -1.53 0.02
C PHE A 202 -15.64 -2.91 0.64
N LEU A 203 -14.55 -3.53 1.12
CA LEU A 203 -14.58 -4.77 1.89
C LEU A 203 -13.77 -4.56 3.18
N LEU A 204 -14.42 -4.84 4.30
CA LEU A 204 -13.77 -5.06 5.58
C LEU A 204 -13.99 -6.51 5.97
N ASP A 205 -12.97 -7.33 5.78
CA ASP A 205 -12.91 -8.67 6.35
C ASP A 205 -12.28 -8.59 7.74
N LEU A 206 -12.89 -9.29 8.69
CA LEU A 206 -12.41 -9.30 10.06
C LEU A 206 -11.64 -10.57 10.38
N LYS A 207 -11.97 -11.70 9.74
CA LYS A 207 -11.47 -13.04 10.06
C LYS A 207 -11.77 -14.01 8.91
N GLY A 208 -10.81 -14.87 8.62
CA GLY A 208 -11.09 -16.08 7.88
C GLY A 208 -9.82 -16.75 7.40
N GLU A 209 -9.95 -17.68 6.46
CA GLU A 209 -8.84 -17.98 5.54
C GLU A 209 -9.47 -17.95 4.16
N ASP A 210 -9.30 -16.82 3.49
CA ASP A 210 -10.15 -16.33 2.42
C ASP A 210 -9.41 -16.30 1.08
N GLU A 211 -10.20 -16.36 0.01
CA GLU A 211 -9.71 -16.27 -1.35
C GLU A 211 -10.19 -14.97 -1.99
N TYR A 212 -9.23 -14.10 -2.32
CA TYR A 212 -9.48 -12.84 -2.98
C TYR A 212 -9.05 -12.94 -4.44
N LYS A 213 -9.97 -12.63 -5.35
CA LYS A 213 -9.67 -12.58 -6.78
C LYS A 213 -9.98 -11.25 -7.43
N SER A 214 -8.97 -10.64 -8.03
CA SER A 214 -9.10 -9.41 -8.79
C SER A 214 -9.34 -9.68 -10.28
N ASN A 215 -10.28 -8.94 -10.85
CA ASN A 215 -10.42 -8.75 -12.30
C ASN A 215 -10.15 -7.27 -12.63
N LEU A 216 -10.12 -6.92 -13.93
CA LEU A 216 -10.06 -5.52 -14.33
C LEU A 216 -11.28 -4.76 -13.77
N SER A 217 -11.05 -3.91 -12.78
CA SER A 217 -12.07 -3.11 -12.09
C SER A 217 -11.84 -1.61 -12.30
N TYR A 218 -12.95 -0.86 -12.25
CA TYR A 218 -12.97 0.60 -12.39
C TYR A 218 -13.28 1.27 -11.05
N GLY A 219 -12.90 2.55 -10.94
CA GLY A 219 -13.25 3.39 -9.79
C GLY A 219 -12.30 3.23 -8.60
N ILE A 220 -12.85 3.21 -7.38
CA ILE A 220 -12.07 3.14 -6.13
C ILE A 220 -12.45 1.91 -5.34
N ASN A 221 -11.44 1.12 -4.98
CA ASN A 221 -11.61 -0.21 -4.47
C ASN A 221 -10.74 -0.43 -3.25
N LEU A 222 -11.34 -0.70 -2.11
CA LEU A 222 -10.69 -0.69 -0.81
C LEU A 222 -10.98 -2.01 -0.10
N ILE A 223 -9.91 -2.76 0.17
CA ILE A 223 -9.98 -4.01 0.93
C ILE A 223 -9.15 -3.83 2.20
N PHE A 224 -9.76 -4.17 3.32
CA PHE A 224 -9.14 -4.26 4.61
C PHE A 224 -9.37 -5.67 5.12
N ASP A 225 -8.32 -6.48 5.13
CA ASP A 225 -8.28 -7.76 5.82
C ASP A 225 -7.55 -7.58 7.15
N LEU A 226 -8.08 -8.18 8.22
CA LEU A 226 -7.57 -8.03 9.57
C LEU A 226 -6.94 -9.31 10.13
N ALA A 227 -7.27 -10.47 9.56
CA ALA A 227 -6.74 -11.75 10.02
C ALA A 227 -7.13 -12.90 9.08
N GLY A 228 -6.13 -13.67 8.69
CA GLY A 228 -6.33 -14.98 8.12
C GLY A 228 -5.02 -15.64 7.74
N ASN A 229 -5.06 -16.65 6.90
CA ASN A 229 -3.91 -16.97 6.05
C ASN A 229 -4.50 -17.06 4.65
N ASP A 230 -4.36 -15.97 3.90
CA ASP A 230 -5.24 -15.65 2.81
C ASP A 230 -4.56 -15.82 1.46
N SER A 231 -5.35 -16.02 0.42
CA SER A 231 -4.84 -16.19 -0.94
C SER A 231 -5.36 -15.06 -1.83
N TYR A 232 -4.45 -14.19 -2.24
CA TYR A 232 -4.71 -13.02 -3.07
C TYR A 232 -4.26 -13.26 -4.51
N ASN A 233 -5.18 -13.21 -5.47
CA ASN A 233 -4.90 -13.44 -6.89
C ASN A 233 -5.10 -12.17 -7.70
N ASP A 234 -4.02 -11.69 -8.35
CA ASP A 234 -3.95 -10.45 -9.13
C ASP A 234 -4.27 -9.17 -8.33
N PHE A 235 -3.85 -9.15 -7.05
CA PHE A 235 -4.23 -8.12 -6.09
C PHE A 235 -3.07 -7.21 -5.66
N PRO A 236 -3.29 -5.89 -5.60
CA PRO A 236 -4.10 -5.09 -6.53
C PRO A 236 -3.36 -4.92 -7.88
N TYR A 237 -3.88 -5.44 -8.99
CA TYR A 237 -3.47 -5.01 -10.34
C TYR A 237 -4.50 -4.07 -10.99
N VAL A 238 -4.08 -2.89 -11.43
CA VAL A 238 -4.94 -1.76 -11.79
C VAL A 238 -4.58 -1.18 -13.16
N ILE A 239 -5.58 -0.77 -13.94
CA ILE A 239 -5.44 0.21 -15.05
C ILE A 239 -6.56 1.27 -14.98
N ASN A 240 -6.20 2.55 -14.82
CA ASN A 240 -7.07 3.73 -14.65
C ASN A 240 -8.09 3.73 -13.47
N SER A 241 -7.77 3.05 -12.36
CA SER A 241 -8.55 3.04 -11.11
C SER A 241 -7.64 3.22 -9.88
N ILE A 242 -8.22 3.21 -8.67
CA ILE A 242 -7.51 3.11 -7.40
C ILE A 242 -7.88 1.76 -6.77
N ASN A 243 -6.90 0.89 -6.53
CA ASN A 243 -7.08 -0.27 -5.67
C ASN A 243 -6.11 -0.19 -4.50
N PHE A 244 -6.67 -0.37 -3.31
CA PHE A 244 -5.98 -0.38 -2.03
C PHE A 244 -6.29 -1.69 -1.32
N LEU A 245 -5.25 -2.44 -0.97
CA LEU A 245 -5.30 -3.60 -0.10
C LEU A 245 -4.49 -3.28 1.14
N PHE A 246 -5.11 -3.52 2.29
CA PHE A 246 -4.45 -3.55 3.57
C PHE A 246 -4.72 -4.92 4.19
N ASP A 247 -3.69 -5.74 4.32
CA ASP A 247 -3.70 -6.92 5.18
C ASP A 247 -3.03 -6.58 6.52
N LEU A 248 -3.52 -7.17 7.61
CA LEU A 248 -2.97 -6.96 8.95
C LEU A 248 -2.16 -8.14 9.48
N LYS A 249 -2.57 -9.37 9.18
CA LYS A 249 -2.08 -10.58 9.81
C LYS A 249 -2.38 -11.78 8.91
N GLY A 250 -1.34 -12.55 8.67
CA GLY A 250 -1.50 -13.91 8.22
C GLY A 250 -0.19 -14.58 7.94
N ASN A 251 -0.20 -15.60 7.10
CA ASN A 251 0.97 -16.01 6.32
C ASN A 251 0.38 -16.25 4.96
N ASP A 252 0.43 -15.22 4.13
CA ASP A 252 -0.45 -15.05 3.00
C ASP A 252 0.26 -15.39 1.70
N GLU A 253 -0.55 -15.72 0.72
CA GLU A 253 -0.09 -16.08 -0.62
C GLU A 253 -0.61 -15.08 -1.64
N TYR A 254 0.29 -14.25 -2.16
CA TYR A 254 0.02 -13.24 -3.18
C TYR A 254 0.48 -13.71 -4.55
N TYR A 255 -0.47 -14.05 -5.41
CA TYR A 255 -0.23 -14.62 -6.73
C TYR A 255 -0.52 -13.67 -7.89
N GLY A 256 0.25 -13.84 -8.96
CA GLY A 256 0.00 -13.23 -10.27
C GLY A 256 0.56 -11.82 -10.33
N ARG A 257 -0.30 -10.84 -10.61
CA ARG A 257 0.07 -9.43 -10.71
C ARG A 257 -0.21 -8.72 -9.39
N VAL A 258 0.81 -8.67 -8.55
CA VAL A 258 0.66 -8.14 -7.20
C VAL A 258 1.15 -6.70 -7.16
N ALA A 259 0.38 -5.85 -6.48
CA ALA A 259 0.65 -4.42 -6.35
C ALA A 259 1.11 -3.74 -7.66
N SER A 260 0.37 -3.82 -8.76
CA SER A 260 0.89 -3.35 -10.06
C SER A 260 -0.13 -2.51 -10.85
N SER A 261 0.34 -1.48 -11.59
CA SER A 261 -0.51 -0.37 -12.04
C SER A 261 -0.10 0.25 -13.37
N TYR A 262 -0.96 0.25 -14.41
CA TYR A 262 -0.72 0.96 -15.69
C TYR A 262 -1.78 2.05 -15.98
N GLU A 263 -1.49 3.00 -16.89
CA GLU A 263 -2.34 4.15 -17.31
C GLU A 263 -3.08 4.89 -16.18
N ASN A 264 -2.40 5.82 -15.48
CA ASN A 264 -2.93 6.67 -14.40
C ASN A 264 -3.57 5.92 -13.21
N GLY A 265 -3.35 4.61 -13.12
CA GLY A 265 -3.78 3.79 -11.99
C GLY A 265 -3.02 4.10 -10.71
N MET A 266 -3.59 3.67 -9.57
CA MET A 266 -2.92 3.62 -8.28
C MET A 266 -3.16 2.26 -7.64
N ALA A 267 -2.09 1.47 -7.48
CA ALA A 267 -2.10 0.19 -6.77
C ALA A 267 -1.33 0.34 -5.45
N ILE A 268 -2.00 0.08 -4.33
CA ILE A 268 -1.39 0.13 -3.00
C ILE A 268 -1.68 -1.20 -2.30
N LEU A 269 -0.63 -1.92 -1.92
CA LEU A 269 -0.68 -3.08 -1.05
C LEU A 269 0.14 -2.77 0.19
N ILE A 270 -0.45 -2.97 1.36
CA ILE A 270 0.23 -2.90 2.65
C ILE A 270 -0.08 -4.20 3.39
N ASP A 271 0.96 -4.99 3.66
CA ASP A 271 0.95 -6.15 4.56
C ASP A 271 1.72 -5.76 5.84
N ILE A 272 1.31 -6.25 7.01
CA ILE A 272 1.87 -5.84 8.30
C ILE A 272 2.56 -6.97 9.07
N GLU A 273 2.01 -8.18 9.06
CA GLU A 273 2.55 -9.32 9.82
C GLU A 273 2.31 -10.62 9.07
N GLY A 274 3.37 -11.35 8.75
CA GLY A 274 3.24 -12.70 8.23
C GLY A 274 4.57 -13.36 7.95
N ASN A 275 4.56 -14.40 7.13
CA ASN A 275 5.74 -14.92 6.44
C ASN A 275 5.20 -15.33 5.08
N ASP A 276 5.29 -14.40 4.16
CA ASP A 276 4.37 -14.31 3.04
C ASP A 276 5.07 -14.74 1.75
N ILE A 277 4.26 -15.20 0.81
CA ILE A 277 4.72 -15.63 -0.50
C ILE A 277 4.18 -14.68 -1.55
N TYR A 278 5.09 -13.95 -2.17
CA TYR A 278 4.83 -13.00 -3.23
C TYR A 278 5.29 -13.58 -4.57
N GLU A 279 4.40 -14.26 -5.30
CA GLU A 279 4.76 -15.00 -6.51
C GLU A 279 4.01 -14.52 -7.77
N GLY A 280 4.76 -14.18 -8.81
CA GLY A 280 4.19 -13.84 -10.12
C GLY A 280 5.14 -14.15 -11.26
N GLU A 281 4.70 -13.88 -12.49
CA GLU A 281 5.54 -14.03 -13.69
C GLU A 281 6.13 -12.68 -14.08
N ASN A 282 5.47 -11.93 -14.97
CA ASN A 282 5.89 -10.59 -15.34
C ASN A 282 4.96 -9.55 -14.73
N PHE A 283 5.43 -8.31 -14.62
CA PHE A 283 4.60 -7.15 -14.29
C PHE A 283 3.95 -7.26 -12.91
N THR A 284 4.78 -7.47 -11.89
CA THR A 284 4.32 -7.89 -10.57
C THR A 284 5.19 -7.38 -9.43
N GLN A 285 4.65 -7.56 -8.24
CA GLN A 285 5.17 -7.18 -6.94
C GLN A 285 5.61 -5.73 -6.88
N GLY A 286 4.82 -4.81 -7.41
CA GLY A 286 5.20 -3.39 -7.40
C GLY A 286 5.58 -2.80 -8.77
N TYR A 287 5.10 -3.34 -9.89
CA TYR A 287 5.45 -2.80 -11.23
C TYR A 287 4.41 -1.78 -11.75
N SER A 288 4.87 -0.63 -12.22
CA SER A 288 4.03 0.42 -12.84
C SER A 288 4.47 0.82 -14.25
N GLU A 289 3.53 1.30 -15.06
CA GLU A 289 3.77 1.96 -16.35
C GLU A 289 2.75 3.11 -16.55
N GLY A 290 3.16 4.33 -16.16
CA GLY A 290 2.36 5.55 -16.24
C GLY A 290 1.35 5.78 -15.09
N GLY A 291 1.48 5.07 -13.96
CA GLY A 291 0.67 5.23 -12.75
C GLY A 291 1.53 5.14 -11.49
N VAL A 292 0.91 4.84 -10.34
CA VAL A 292 1.58 4.68 -9.05
C VAL A 292 1.39 3.26 -8.54
N SER A 293 2.47 2.63 -8.09
CA SER A 293 2.46 1.33 -7.42
C SER A 293 3.26 1.40 -6.13
N LEU A 294 2.65 0.93 -5.04
CA LEU A 294 3.27 0.77 -3.72
C LEU A 294 2.97 -0.63 -3.22
N LEU A 295 4.02 -1.38 -2.92
CA LEU A 295 4.00 -2.60 -2.12
C LEU A 295 4.79 -2.30 -0.84
N MET A 296 4.16 -2.47 0.31
CA MET A 296 4.79 -2.32 1.61
C MET A 296 4.55 -3.58 2.42
N ASP A 297 5.59 -4.37 2.61
CA ASP A 297 5.65 -5.40 3.63
C ASP A 297 6.39 -4.82 4.84
N ILE A 298 5.96 -5.22 6.02
CA ILE A 298 6.59 -4.77 7.24
C ILE A 298 7.34 -5.91 7.92
N ARG A 299 6.71 -7.06 8.15
CA ARG A 299 7.25 -8.08 9.07
C ARG A 299 6.96 -9.46 8.55
N GLY A 300 8.03 -10.21 8.34
CA GLY A 300 7.98 -11.63 8.07
C GLY A 300 9.33 -12.12 7.63
N ASP A 301 9.55 -13.42 7.51
CA ASP A 301 10.63 -13.93 6.69
C ASP A 301 10.01 -14.31 5.34
N ASP A 302 10.08 -13.42 4.36
CA ASP A 302 9.21 -13.44 3.17
C ASP A 302 9.92 -13.96 1.91
N ILE A 303 9.13 -14.41 0.94
CA ILE A 303 9.64 -14.94 -0.33
C ILE A 303 9.00 -14.22 -1.51
N TYR A 304 9.82 -13.49 -2.26
CA TYR A 304 9.43 -12.80 -3.48
C TYR A 304 9.97 -13.52 -4.71
N LYS A 305 9.09 -13.95 -5.61
CA LYS A 305 9.45 -14.67 -6.83
C LYS A 305 8.79 -14.06 -8.05
N ALA A 306 9.61 -13.69 -9.03
CA ALA A 306 9.12 -13.19 -10.30
C ALA A 306 10.06 -13.52 -11.46
N SER A 307 9.59 -13.29 -12.69
CA SER A 307 10.40 -13.38 -13.90
C SER A 307 10.91 -12.00 -14.31
N SER A 308 10.07 -11.11 -14.84
CA SER A 308 10.55 -9.82 -15.35
C SER A 308 9.63 -8.64 -15.07
N TYR A 309 10.19 -7.42 -15.03
CA TYR A 309 9.45 -6.20 -14.72
C TYR A 309 8.75 -6.33 -13.37
N CYS A 310 9.55 -6.45 -12.31
CA CYS A 310 9.05 -6.84 -11.00
C CYS A 310 9.89 -6.29 -9.85
N GLN A 311 9.41 -6.46 -8.61
CA GLN A 311 10.15 -6.08 -7.40
C GLN A 311 10.65 -4.63 -7.49
N ALA A 312 9.69 -3.69 -7.56
CA ALA A 312 9.89 -2.29 -7.91
C ALA A 312 10.47 -2.12 -9.31
N SER A 313 9.59 -1.94 -10.28
CA SER A 313 10.00 -1.60 -11.64
C SER A 313 9.06 -0.52 -12.21
N GLY A 314 9.56 0.31 -13.12
CA GLY A 314 8.81 1.46 -13.62
C GLY A 314 9.17 1.83 -15.05
N GLU A 315 8.16 1.91 -15.92
CA GLU A 315 8.31 2.39 -17.30
C GLU A 315 7.35 3.55 -17.60
N LYS A 316 7.56 4.27 -18.71
CA LYS A 316 6.70 5.37 -19.21
C LYS A 316 6.22 6.39 -18.17
N GLY A 317 7.10 6.80 -17.24
CA GLY A 317 6.75 7.79 -16.21
C GLY A 317 6.10 7.21 -14.95
N GLY A 318 6.01 5.89 -14.84
CA GLY A 318 5.49 5.21 -13.66
C GLY A 318 6.33 5.44 -12.40
N ILE A 319 5.65 5.48 -11.26
CA ILE A 319 6.26 5.52 -9.93
C ILE A 319 6.03 4.18 -9.26
N ALA A 320 7.11 3.52 -8.85
CA ALA A 320 7.03 2.25 -8.13
C ALA A 320 7.85 2.29 -6.85
N CYS A 321 7.28 1.75 -5.77
CA CYS A 321 7.97 1.54 -4.51
C CYS A 321 7.66 0.13 -3.99
N VAL A 322 8.71 -0.67 -3.77
CA VAL A 322 8.63 -1.87 -2.92
C VAL A 322 9.42 -1.55 -1.67
N ALA A 323 8.78 -1.69 -0.52
CA ALA A 323 9.36 -1.45 0.78
C ALA A 323 9.15 -2.70 1.64
N ASP A 324 10.23 -3.27 2.12
CA ASP A 324 10.28 -4.37 3.08
C ASP A 324 11.06 -3.87 4.31
N PHE A 325 10.54 -4.07 5.51
CA PHE A 325 11.09 -3.42 6.70
C PHE A 325 11.82 -4.35 7.66
N TYR A 326 11.37 -5.59 7.83
CA TYR A 326 11.94 -6.52 8.79
C TYR A 326 11.74 -7.95 8.33
N GLY A 327 12.83 -8.71 8.27
CA GLY A 327 12.74 -10.10 7.92
C GLY A 327 14.08 -10.77 7.71
N ASN A 328 14.10 -11.96 7.15
CA ASN A 328 15.26 -12.48 6.44
C ASN A 328 14.72 -13.00 5.12
N ASP A 329 14.71 -12.13 4.13
CA ASP A 329 13.84 -12.26 2.99
C ASP A 329 14.61 -12.78 1.77
N ALA A 330 13.87 -13.43 0.87
CA ALA A 330 14.44 -14.03 -0.32
C ALA A 330 13.77 -13.51 -1.59
N PHE A 331 14.53 -12.75 -2.38
CA PHE A 331 14.08 -12.13 -3.62
C PHE A 331 14.69 -12.82 -4.84
N PHE A 332 13.85 -13.50 -5.61
CA PHE A 332 14.19 -14.19 -6.84
C PHE A 332 13.56 -13.50 -8.04
N ALA A 333 14.37 -13.11 -9.01
CA ALA A 333 13.92 -12.50 -10.25
C ALA A 333 14.76 -12.95 -11.45
N LYS A 334 14.30 -12.66 -12.66
CA LYS A 334 15.15 -12.68 -13.86
C LYS A 334 15.55 -11.26 -14.24
N ASP A 335 14.87 -10.68 -15.22
CA ASP A 335 15.31 -9.43 -15.87
C ASP A 335 14.45 -8.23 -15.48
N TYR A 336 15.02 -7.02 -15.45
CA TYR A 336 14.28 -5.77 -15.17
C TYR A 336 13.59 -5.79 -13.81
N ALA A 337 14.36 -6.07 -12.75
CA ALA A 337 13.83 -6.31 -11.42
C ALA A 337 14.64 -5.61 -10.32
N GLN A 338 14.12 -5.59 -9.09
CA GLN A 338 14.84 -5.09 -7.92
C GLN A 338 15.33 -3.65 -8.15
N ALA A 339 14.38 -2.73 -8.33
CA ALA A 339 14.59 -1.37 -8.81
C ALA A 339 15.11 -1.29 -10.26
N TYR A 340 14.22 -1.50 -11.23
CA TYR A 340 14.46 -1.16 -12.64
C TYR A 340 13.65 0.08 -13.06
N ALA A 341 14.27 1.05 -13.72
CA ALA A 341 13.57 2.24 -14.20
C ALA A 341 13.92 2.57 -15.65
N ASN A 342 12.91 2.62 -16.52
CA ASN A 342 13.01 3.18 -17.86
C ASN A 342 12.17 4.47 -17.96
N GLY A 343 12.81 5.60 -18.24
CA GLY A 343 12.19 6.91 -18.12
C GLY A 343 11.55 7.53 -19.36
N LEU A 344 11.53 6.88 -20.54
CA LEU A 344 10.89 7.50 -21.71
C LEU A 344 9.36 7.37 -21.68
N GLU A 345 8.69 8.51 -21.90
CA GLU A 345 7.25 8.87 -21.79
C GLU A 345 6.65 9.26 -20.40
N HIS A 346 7.39 9.58 -19.32
CA HIS A 346 7.59 10.97 -18.80
C HIS A 346 8.46 11.03 -17.50
N ARG A 347 9.52 10.21 -17.42
CA ARG A 347 10.48 10.00 -16.29
C ARG A 347 9.94 9.14 -15.14
N SER A 348 10.28 7.86 -15.19
CA SER A 348 9.96 6.89 -14.14
C SER A 348 10.90 7.05 -12.94
N ALA A 349 10.35 6.86 -11.74
CA ALA A 349 11.09 6.89 -10.49
C ALA A 349 10.73 5.66 -9.66
N VAL A 350 11.75 4.89 -9.30
CA VAL A 350 11.58 3.57 -8.68
C VAL A 350 12.46 3.45 -7.45
N ILE A 351 11.87 2.96 -6.37
CA ILE A 351 12.56 2.70 -5.10
C ILE A 351 12.30 1.25 -4.70
N PHE A 352 13.37 0.50 -4.51
CA PHE A 352 13.37 -0.75 -3.76
C PHE A 352 14.04 -0.46 -2.42
N LEU A 353 13.35 -0.69 -1.31
CA LEU A 353 13.81 -0.37 0.03
C LEU A 353 13.66 -1.62 0.90
N ASN A 354 14.77 -2.25 1.26
CA ASN A 354 14.82 -3.17 2.40
C ASN A 354 15.47 -2.45 3.60
N LEU A 355 15.03 -2.71 4.82
CA LEU A 355 15.56 -2.00 6.00
C LEU A 355 16.39 -2.90 6.93
N ALA A 356 15.91 -4.09 7.25
CA ALA A 356 16.56 -4.93 8.25
C ALA A 356 16.33 -6.42 7.98
N GLY A 357 17.43 -7.18 7.93
CA GLY A 357 17.36 -8.62 7.76
C GLY A 357 18.71 -9.27 7.53
N ASN A 358 18.73 -10.50 7.03
CA ASN A 358 19.91 -11.05 6.38
C ASN A 358 19.41 -11.67 5.09
N ASP A 359 19.46 -10.88 4.03
CA ASP A 359 18.59 -11.07 2.89
C ASP A 359 19.35 -11.69 1.71
N TYR A 360 18.57 -12.34 0.85
CA TYR A 360 19.07 -13.03 -0.32
C TYR A 360 18.43 -12.47 -1.58
N TYR A 361 19.25 -11.85 -2.42
CA TYR A 361 18.84 -11.29 -3.71
C TYR A 361 19.47 -12.09 -4.85
N ASP A 362 18.65 -12.66 -5.73
CA ASP A 362 19.10 -13.36 -6.93
C ASP A 362 18.32 -12.88 -8.15
N ALA A 363 19.03 -12.24 -9.06
CA ALA A 363 18.48 -11.69 -10.28
C ALA A 363 19.40 -11.94 -11.48
N GLU A 364 18.85 -11.78 -12.69
CA GLU A 364 19.61 -11.90 -13.93
C GLU A 364 20.10 -10.54 -14.43
N ASN A 365 19.43 -9.92 -15.40
CA ASN A 365 19.97 -8.75 -16.10
C ASN A 365 19.15 -7.50 -15.86
N PHE A 366 19.82 -6.34 -15.81
CA PHE A 366 19.16 -5.04 -15.61
C PHE A 366 18.47 -4.91 -14.26
N CYS A 367 19.13 -5.37 -13.19
CA CYS A 367 18.54 -5.49 -11.85
C CYS A 367 19.37 -4.79 -10.76
N GLN A 368 18.82 -4.73 -9.55
CA GLN A 368 19.49 -4.24 -8.35
C GLN A 368 19.95 -2.79 -8.52
N GLY A 369 18.98 -1.93 -8.83
CA GLY A 369 19.20 -0.53 -9.17
C GLY A 369 19.74 -0.38 -10.59
N TYR A 370 18.89 -0.52 -11.60
CA TYR A 370 19.23 -0.21 -12.99
C TYR A 370 18.36 0.92 -13.55
N GLY A 371 19.00 2.00 -13.99
CA GLY A 371 18.31 3.17 -14.54
C GLY A 371 18.69 3.43 -15.99
N GLU A 372 17.69 3.51 -16.87
CA GLU A 372 17.90 3.89 -18.25
C GLU A 372 16.91 4.94 -18.77
N GLN A 373 17.32 5.62 -19.83
CA GLN A 373 16.46 6.53 -20.57
C GLN A 373 15.79 7.60 -19.69
N LEU A 374 16.61 8.27 -18.87
CA LEU A 374 16.19 9.25 -17.84
C LEU A 374 15.43 8.67 -16.63
N GLY A 375 15.30 7.35 -16.54
CA GLY A 375 14.72 6.66 -15.38
C GLY A 375 15.63 6.77 -14.16
N VAL A 376 15.01 6.85 -12.98
CA VAL A 376 15.70 6.88 -11.68
C VAL A 376 15.38 5.60 -10.92
N ALA A 377 16.40 4.78 -10.68
CA ALA A 377 16.30 3.55 -9.92
C ALA A 377 17.16 3.63 -8.66
N ILE A 378 16.55 3.42 -7.49
CA ILE A 378 17.22 3.42 -6.20
C ILE A 378 16.92 2.11 -5.49
N PHE A 379 17.96 1.34 -5.21
CA PHE A 379 17.93 0.18 -4.35
C PHE A 379 18.62 0.56 -3.03
N CYS A 380 17.95 0.37 -1.91
CA CYS A 380 18.50 0.56 -0.57
C CYS A 380 18.28 -0.69 0.26
N ASP A 381 19.32 -1.16 0.91
CA ASP A 381 19.30 -2.09 2.04
C ASP A 381 20.16 -1.47 3.15
N PHE A 382 19.76 -1.61 4.41
CA PHE A 382 20.33 -0.82 5.50
C PHE A 382 21.01 -1.62 6.59
N ILE A 383 20.44 -2.73 7.03
CA ILE A 383 20.94 -3.49 8.20
C ILE A 383 20.85 -4.97 7.88
N GLY A 384 21.99 -5.63 7.78
CA GLY A 384 21.99 -7.07 7.54
C GLY A 384 23.33 -7.60 7.07
N ASP A 385 23.52 -8.91 7.13
CA ASP A 385 24.60 -9.57 6.39
C ASP A 385 24.02 -10.18 5.09
N ASP A 386 24.00 -9.39 4.02
CA ASP A 386 23.19 -9.69 2.83
C ASP A 386 23.99 -10.30 1.67
N VAL A 387 23.30 -10.99 0.76
CA VAL A 387 23.92 -11.65 -0.40
C VAL A 387 23.20 -11.29 -1.68
N TYR A 388 23.96 -10.77 -2.64
CA TYR A 388 23.48 -10.30 -3.92
C TYR A 388 24.10 -11.08 -5.07
N TYR A 389 23.26 -11.70 -5.89
CA TYR A 389 23.60 -12.32 -7.15
C TYR A 389 22.94 -11.55 -8.29
N ALA A 390 23.75 -11.18 -9.29
CA ALA A 390 23.28 -10.61 -10.54
C ALA A 390 24.10 -11.11 -11.72
N LYS A 391 23.54 -11.07 -12.93
CA LYS A 391 24.29 -11.31 -14.18
C LYS A 391 24.76 -9.97 -14.75
N GLN A 392 24.14 -9.47 -15.81
CA GLN A 392 24.68 -8.34 -16.56
C GLN A 392 23.94 -7.04 -16.22
N PHE A 393 24.61 -5.90 -16.39
CA PHE A 393 23.98 -4.58 -16.29
C PHE A 393 23.24 -4.34 -14.97
N SER A 394 23.81 -4.76 -13.85
CA SER A 394 23.12 -4.75 -12.56
C SER A 394 23.94 -4.06 -11.45
N GLN A 395 23.41 -3.98 -10.24
CA GLN A 395 24.10 -3.42 -9.07
C GLN A 395 24.52 -1.96 -9.32
N ALA A 396 23.53 -1.06 -9.30
CA ALA A 396 23.68 0.36 -9.61
C ALA A 396 24.20 0.65 -11.03
N SER A 397 23.65 0.02 -12.07
CA SER A 397 24.10 0.26 -13.45
C SER A 397 23.17 1.20 -14.22
N SER A 398 23.72 2.03 -15.10
CA SER A 398 22.94 3.03 -15.84
C SER A 398 23.31 3.17 -17.30
N SER A 399 22.31 3.54 -18.10
CA SER A 399 22.45 3.80 -19.53
C SER A 399 21.61 5.00 -19.98
N PHE A 400 21.97 5.62 -21.10
CA PHE A 400 21.18 6.67 -21.76
C PHE A 400 20.59 7.72 -20.80
N MET A 401 21.47 8.41 -20.05
CA MET A 401 21.12 9.45 -19.07
C MET A 401 20.27 8.98 -17.86
N GLY A 402 20.11 7.68 -17.63
CA GLY A 402 19.48 7.15 -16.43
C GLY A 402 20.30 7.37 -15.16
N VAL A 403 19.64 7.26 -14.00
CA VAL A 403 20.24 7.35 -12.67
C VAL A 403 20.02 6.03 -11.94
N ALA A 404 21.08 5.47 -11.38
CA ALA A 404 21.04 4.23 -10.65
C ALA A 404 21.78 4.35 -9.31
N ALA A 405 21.19 3.83 -8.24
CA ALA A 405 21.84 3.70 -6.95
C ALA A 405 21.57 2.31 -6.36
N LEU A 406 22.59 1.74 -5.75
CA LEU A 406 22.48 0.61 -4.82
C LEU A 406 23.27 1.01 -3.57
N LEU A 407 22.56 1.09 -2.46
CA LEU A 407 23.06 1.53 -1.17
C LEU A 407 22.90 0.40 -0.18
N ASP A 408 24.02 -0.17 0.27
CA ASP A 408 24.03 -1.19 1.31
C ASP A 408 25.40 -1.24 1.98
N VAL A 409 25.53 -0.50 3.07
CA VAL A 409 26.81 -0.11 3.69
C VAL A 409 27.02 -0.69 5.09
N ASP A 410 26.00 -1.31 5.68
CA ASP A 410 26.11 -1.98 6.98
C ASP A 410 26.32 -3.49 6.82
N GLY A 411 26.86 -4.16 7.84
CA GLY A 411 27.06 -5.60 7.81
C GLY A 411 28.11 -6.12 6.83
N ARG A 412 28.07 -7.43 6.55
CA ARG A 412 29.12 -8.19 5.84
C ARG A 412 28.64 -8.70 4.49
N ASN A 413 28.25 -7.77 3.63
CA ASN A 413 27.50 -8.09 2.43
C ASN A 413 28.40 -8.64 1.32
N LYS A 414 27.82 -9.50 0.48
CA LYS A 414 28.52 -10.15 -0.63
C LYS A 414 27.82 -9.83 -1.94
N PHE A 415 28.58 -9.26 -2.88
CA PHE A 415 28.09 -8.90 -4.21
C PHE A 415 28.76 -9.73 -5.29
N TYR A 416 27.97 -10.55 -5.98
CA TYR A 416 28.37 -11.37 -7.11
C TYR A 416 27.70 -10.82 -8.37
N SER A 417 28.48 -10.51 -9.39
CA SER A 417 27.96 -9.96 -10.64
C SER A 417 28.70 -10.44 -11.89
N GLY A 418 27.99 -10.46 -13.01
CA GLY A 418 28.55 -10.59 -14.36
C GLY A 418 29.04 -9.26 -14.94
N LEU A 419 28.97 -9.16 -16.28
CA LEU A 419 29.53 -8.03 -17.03
C LEU A 419 28.72 -6.74 -16.86
N PHE A 420 29.42 -5.61 -16.86
CA PHE A 420 28.82 -4.27 -16.83
C PHE A 420 27.93 -4.00 -15.61
N SER A 421 28.33 -4.53 -14.46
CA SER A 421 27.65 -4.33 -13.17
C SER A 421 28.48 -3.46 -12.22
N GLN A 422 27.98 -3.23 -11.00
CA GLN A 422 28.69 -2.53 -9.92
C GLN A 422 29.08 -1.10 -10.30
N GLY A 423 28.07 -0.26 -10.55
CA GLY A 423 28.27 1.15 -10.85
C GLY A 423 28.59 1.45 -12.33
N ASN A 424 28.24 0.56 -13.25
CA ASN A 424 28.53 0.76 -14.69
C ASN A 424 27.73 1.93 -15.25
N LYS A 425 28.36 2.77 -16.08
CA LYS A 425 27.74 3.96 -16.68
C LYS A 425 27.90 3.93 -18.19
N LYS A 426 26.81 4.10 -18.93
CA LYS A 426 26.80 4.26 -20.38
C LYS A 426 26.04 5.51 -20.81
N TRP A 427 26.47 6.12 -21.91
CA TRP A 427 25.77 7.19 -22.62
C TRP A 427 25.20 8.29 -21.70
N GLY A 428 26.04 8.80 -20.80
CA GLY A 428 25.69 9.90 -19.89
C GLY A 428 24.90 9.51 -18.64
N GLY A 429 24.77 8.22 -18.33
CA GLY A 429 24.16 7.73 -17.09
C GLY A 429 24.98 8.03 -15.83
N TYR A 430 24.28 8.09 -14.69
CA TYR A 430 24.85 8.25 -13.36
C TYR A 430 24.58 7.00 -12.53
N SER A 431 25.61 6.56 -11.81
CA SER A 431 25.57 5.33 -11.02
C SER A 431 26.32 5.50 -9.70
N PHE A 432 25.71 4.98 -8.62
CA PHE A 432 26.23 5.03 -7.25
C PHE A 432 26.11 3.63 -6.62
N PHE A 433 27.21 2.89 -6.58
CA PHE A 433 27.29 1.60 -5.90
C PHE A 433 28.04 1.81 -4.58
N LEU A 434 27.30 1.86 -3.47
CA LEU A 434 27.85 2.21 -2.16
C LEU A 434 27.71 1.03 -1.20
N ASN A 435 28.85 0.41 -0.88
CA ASN A 435 28.87 -0.81 -0.07
C ASN A 435 29.92 -0.87 1.05
N LYS A 436 30.45 0.29 1.45
CA LYS A 436 31.54 0.36 2.45
C LYS A 436 31.49 1.56 3.38
N ASP A 437 30.96 2.69 2.94
CA ASP A 437 31.00 3.93 3.70
C ASP A 437 29.65 4.67 3.65
N PHE A 438 29.10 4.95 4.84
CA PHE A 438 27.89 5.75 4.99
C PHE A 438 28.10 7.20 4.54
N GLU A 439 29.32 7.73 4.59
CA GLU A 439 29.60 9.11 4.17
C GLU A 439 29.35 9.33 2.66
N ASP A 440 29.55 8.29 1.83
CA ASP A 440 29.33 8.38 0.39
C ASP A 440 27.83 8.52 0.03
N ILE A 441 26.92 8.06 0.91
CA ILE A 441 25.46 8.21 0.74
C ILE A 441 25.09 9.69 0.67
N TYR A 442 25.80 10.55 1.40
CA TYR A 442 25.55 11.98 1.39
C TYR A 442 25.80 12.61 0.01
N GLY A 443 26.79 12.11 -0.74
CA GLY A 443 27.05 12.54 -2.12
C GLY A 443 25.90 12.18 -3.07
N VAL A 444 25.23 11.06 -2.84
CA VAL A 444 24.06 10.62 -3.62
C VAL A 444 22.84 11.47 -3.29
N ILE A 445 22.58 11.72 -2.01
CA ILE A 445 21.46 12.57 -1.57
C ILE A 445 21.60 14.00 -2.10
N ASP A 446 22.80 14.56 -2.05
CA ASP A 446 23.09 15.89 -2.60
C ASP A 446 22.92 15.91 -4.12
N PHE A 447 23.37 14.86 -4.82
CA PHE A 447 23.17 14.71 -6.26
C PHE A 447 21.68 14.63 -6.63
N ILE A 448 20.91 13.75 -5.98
CA ILE A 448 19.47 13.62 -6.20
C ILE A 448 18.76 14.95 -5.91
N SER A 449 19.14 15.62 -4.82
CA SER A 449 18.61 16.94 -4.48
C SER A 449 18.92 18.00 -5.54
N SER A 450 20.05 17.86 -6.24
CA SER A 450 20.47 18.76 -7.32
C SER A 450 19.74 18.50 -8.64
N LEU A 451 19.19 17.30 -8.86
CA LEU A 451 18.42 16.96 -10.06
C LEU A 451 17.10 17.75 -10.18
N ASN A 452 16.75 18.55 -9.15
CA ASN A 452 15.54 19.37 -9.07
C ASN A 452 14.27 18.57 -9.42
N ILE A 453 14.26 17.28 -9.09
CA ILE A 453 13.10 16.41 -9.20
C ILE A 453 12.14 16.87 -8.10
N ASN A 454 11.03 17.46 -8.50
CA ASN A 454 9.96 17.78 -7.59
C ASN A 454 8.98 16.59 -7.60
N LEU A 455 8.99 15.78 -6.54
CA LEU A 455 8.02 14.70 -6.37
C LEU A 455 6.61 15.26 -6.32
N TRP A 456 6.40 16.52 -5.91
CA TRP A 456 5.08 17.11 -6.03
C TRP A 456 4.70 17.38 -7.47
N ASP A 457 5.64 17.74 -8.35
CA ASP A 457 5.32 17.86 -9.78
C ASP A 457 5.16 16.47 -10.42
N LEU A 458 5.87 15.46 -9.90
CA LEU A 458 5.75 14.06 -10.30
C LEU A 458 4.39 13.48 -9.87
N LEU A 459 4.01 13.71 -8.61
CA LEU A 459 2.76 13.29 -7.98
C LEU A 459 1.58 14.16 -8.42
N SER A 460 1.74 15.45 -8.71
CA SER A 460 0.65 16.34 -9.19
C SER A 460 0.26 16.09 -10.64
N ASN A 461 1.06 15.32 -11.38
CA ASN A 461 0.57 14.75 -12.64
C ASN A 461 -0.43 13.62 -12.38
N PHE A 462 -0.52 13.13 -11.13
CA PHE A 462 -1.45 12.10 -10.68
C PHE A 462 -2.52 12.64 -9.71
N LEU A 463 -2.21 13.58 -8.80
CA LEU A 463 -3.12 14.28 -7.85
C LEU A 463 -3.83 15.46 -8.50
#